data_AF-A0A7L1TTM4-F1
#
_entry.id   AF-A0A7L1TTM4-F1
#
_cell.length_a   1.000
_cell.length_b   1.000
_cell.length_c   1.000
_cell.angle_alpha   90.00
_cell.angle_beta   90.00
_cell.angle_gamma   90.00
#
_symmetry.space_group_name_H-M   'P 1'
#
loop_
_entity.id
_entity.type
_entity.pdbx_description
1 polymer ?
#
loop_
_entity_poly.entity_id
_entity_poly.type
_entity_poly.pdbx_seq_one_letter_code
_entity_poly.pdbx_strand_id
1 'polypeptide(L)'
;CESCVELLFVRGAGNCHECDTPLRKSNFRVQLFEDPAVDKEVEIRKKVLKIYNKREEDFPTLDEYNDFLEEIEEIVFNLTNNVDLENTKKKMELYQKDNKEVIQKNKLKLTREQEELEEALEVERQQSEQRRLFMQKEEQLQQMIKRKNKQALLDDLESSDLPASLLLAQHKDRSTQLEMQLEKPKPVKPVTFSTGIKMGQHISLAPLQKLEETLYEYQPLKVETYGPQVPEPEMLGRLGYLTHVRAASPQDLAGGYASSLACHRALQDAFSGLFWHPS
;
A
#
# COMPACT_ATOMS: atom_id res chain seq x y z
N CYS A 1 -21.18 20.35 -3.51
CA CYS A 1 -19.89 20.87 -3.02
C CYS A 1 -20.02 21.34 -1.58
N GLU A 2 -18.95 21.31 -0.78
CA GLU A 2 -19.00 21.69 0.65
C GLU A 2 -19.46 23.15 0.85
N SER A 3 -18.89 24.08 0.08
CA SER A 3 -19.28 25.49 0.09
C SER A 3 -20.76 25.71 -0.28
N CYS A 4 -21.31 24.88 -1.18
CA CYS A 4 -22.73 24.88 -1.54
C CYS A 4 -23.61 24.53 -0.33
N VAL A 5 -23.21 23.49 0.43
CA VAL A 5 -23.94 23.05 1.63
C VAL A 5 -23.87 24.10 2.73
N GLU A 6 -22.71 24.73 2.92
CA GLU A 6 -22.55 25.79 3.91
C GLU A 6 -23.39 27.03 3.60
N LEU A 7 -23.47 27.43 2.33
CA LEU A 7 -24.21 28.61 1.89
C LEU A 7 -25.73 28.39 1.90
N LEU A 8 -26.20 27.23 1.45
CA LEU A 8 -27.64 26.95 1.26
C LEU A 8 -28.31 26.44 2.53
N PHE A 9 -27.56 25.77 3.42
CA PHE A 9 -28.08 25.15 4.64
C PHE A 9 -27.55 25.82 5.91
N VAL A 10 -27.36 27.15 5.90
CA VAL A 10 -26.87 27.96 7.04
C VAL A 10 -27.71 27.72 8.30
N ARG A 11 -29.03 27.61 8.15
CA ARG A 11 -29.97 27.33 9.25
C ARG A 11 -30.09 25.84 9.61
N GLY A 12 -29.25 24.97 9.04
CA GLY A 12 -29.19 23.53 9.30
C GLY A 12 -30.20 22.66 8.54
N ALA A 13 -31.19 23.27 7.88
CA ALA A 13 -32.15 22.60 7.00
C ALA A 13 -32.58 23.53 5.86
N GLY A 14 -32.97 22.96 4.74
CA GLY A 14 -33.37 23.65 3.52
C GLY A 14 -33.98 22.67 2.52
N ASN A 15 -34.50 23.16 1.40
CA ASN A 15 -35.09 22.31 0.37
C ASN A 15 -34.10 22.11 -0.78
N CYS A 16 -34.18 20.95 -1.44
CA CYS A 16 -33.48 20.72 -2.70
C CYS A 16 -33.97 21.71 -3.76
N HIS A 17 -33.06 22.35 -4.50
CA HIS A 17 -33.43 23.33 -5.52
C HIS A 17 -34.11 22.74 -6.76
N GLU A 18 -33.94 21.44 -7.02
CA GLU A 18 -34.49 20.78 -8.21
C GLU A 18 -35.83 20.10 -7.92
N CYS A 19 -35.95 19.42 -6.78
CA CYS A 19 -37.11 18.58 -6.46
C CYS A 19 -37.84 18.97 -5.17
N ASP A 20 -37.47 20.11 -4.56
CA ASP A 20 -38.07 20.69 -3.35
C ASP A 20 -38.14 19.73 -2.13
N THR A 21 -37.36 18.65 -2.16
CA THR A 21 -37.31 17.68 -1.07
C THR A 21 -36.64 18.32 0.15
N PRO A 22 -37.24 18.23 1.36
CA PRO A 22 -36.65 18.80 2.57
C PRO A 22 -35.39 18.03 2.97
N LEU A 23 -34.26 18.71 2.99
CA LEU A 23 -32.93 18.17 3.32
C LEU A 23 -32.37 18.81 4.58
N ARG A 24 -31.68 18.00 5.40
CA ARG A 24 -30.96 18.47 6.59
C ARG A 24 -29.47 18.51 6.29
N LYS A 25 -28.75 19.49 6.87
CA LYS A 25 -27.29 19.60 6.73
C LYS A 25 -26.57 18.30 7.13
N SER A 26 -27.07 17.60 8.16
CA SER A 26 -26.56 16.31 8.63
C SER A 26 -26.71 15.15 7.65
N ASN A 27 -27.58 15.28 6.64
CA ASN A 27 -27.83 14.22 5.67
C ASN A 27 -26.86 14.31 4.47
N PHE A 28 -26.18 15.44 4.31
CA PHE A 28 -25.12 15.57 3.31
C PHE A 28 -23.89 14.79 3.75
N ARG A 29 -23.29 14.09 2.79
CA ARG A 29 -22.10 13.28 2.99
C ARG A 29 -21.01 13.77 2.08
N VAL A 30 -19.77 13.46 2.45
CA VAL A 30 -18.62 13.71 1.60
C VAL A 30 -18.75 12.81 0.38
N GLN A 31 -18.78 13.44 -0.79
CA GLN A 31 -18.76 12.77 -2.08
C GLN A 31 -17.37 12.16 -2.26
N LEU A 32 -17.30 10.84 -2.47
CA LEU A 32 -16.02 10.14 -2.65
C LEU A 32 -15.68 9.98 -4.13
N PHE A 33 -16.69 9.91 -4.99
CA PHE A 33 -16.55 9.72 -6.42
C PHE A 33 -17.12 10.90 -7.20
N GLU A 34 -16.56 11.22 -8.36
CA GLU A 34 -17.07 12.33 -9.19
C GLU A 34 -18.50 12.07 -9.69
N ASP A 35 -18.86 10.81 -9.90
CA ASP A 35 -20.20 10.37 -10.30
C ASP A 35 -21.12 10.10 -9.08
N PRO A 36 -22.20 10.89 -8.90
CA PRO A 36 -23.18 10.67 -7.83
C PRO A 36 -23.90 9.31 -7.91
N ALA A 37 -24.02 8.71 -9.10
CA ALA A 37 -24.65 7.40 -9.27
C ALA A 37 -23.81 6.29 -8.64
N VAL A 38 -22.48 6.35 -8.80
CA VAL A 38 -21.53 5.43 -8.17
C VAL A 38 -21.57 5.56 -6.65
N ASP A 39 -21.58 6.79 -6.13
CA ASP A 39 -21.70 7.01 -4.68
C ASP A 39 -23.03 6.43 -4.13
N LYS A 40 -24.14 6.61 -4.85
CA LYS A 40 -25.44 6.04 -4.49
C LYS A 40 -25.37 4.50 -4.46
N GLU A 41 -24.83 3.88 -5.49
CA GLU A 41 -24.68 2.42 -5.60
C GLU A 41 -23.81 1.87 -4.48
N VAL A 42 -22.64 2.48 -4.23
CA VAL A 42 -21.71 2.05 -3.17
C VAL A 42 -22.36 2.12 -1.79
N GLU A 43 -23.13 3.16 -1.50
CA GLU A 43 -23.88 3.25 -0.25
C GLU A 43 -24.95 2.17 -0.10
N ILE A 44 -25.69 1.90 -1.19
CA ILE A 44 -26.71 0.86 -1.21
C ILE A 44 -26.06 -0.51 -1.03
N ARG A 45 -24.99 -0.83 -1.78
CA ARG A 45 -24.24 -2.08 -1.65
C ARG A 45 -23.73 -2.29 -0.23
N LYS A 46 -23.19 -1.25 0.43
CA LYS A 46 -22.79 -1.32 1.85
C LYS A 46 -23.95 -1.69 2.79
N LYS A 47 -25.16 -1.19 2.53
CA LYS A 47 -26.36 -1.52 3.33
C LYS A 47 -26.83 -2.95 3.06
N VAL A 48 -26.83 -3.37 1.80
CA VAL A 48 -27.24 -4.73 1.39
C VAL A 48 -26.28 -5.76 1.97
N LEU A 49 -24.96 -5.59 1.79
CA LEU A 49 -23.93 -6.51 2.31
C LEU A 49 -23.89 -6.60 3.84
N LYS A 50 -24.44 -5.60 4.56
CA LYS A 50 -24.58 -5.68 6.02
C LYS A 50 -25.66 -6.68 6.45
N ILE A 51 -26.64 -6.95 5.57
CA ILE A 51 -27.72 -7.92 5.77
C ILE A 51 -27.36 -9.23 5.07
N TYR A 52 -26.89 -9.17 3.83
CA TYR A 52 -26.48 -10.31 3.01
C TYR A 52 -24.99 -10.58 3.24
N ASN A 53 -24.64 -11.07 4.43
CA ASN A 53 -23.26 -11.25 4.88
C ASN A 53 -22.81 -12.71 4.93
N LYS A 54 -23.42 -13.58 4.11
CA LYS A 54 -22.96 -14.98 3.94
C LYS A 54 -21.71 -14.99 3.07
N ARG A 55 -20.77 -15.87 3.41
CA ARG A 55 -19.52 -16.08 2.66
C ARG A 55 -19.61 -17.37 1.85
N GLU A 56 -18.68 -17.58 0.92
CA GLU A 56 -18.59 -18.81 0.11
C GLU A 56 -18.60 -20.07 1.00
N GLU A 57 -17.92 -20.04 2.14
CA GLU A 57 -17.89 -21.12 3.15
C GLU A 57 -19.25 -21.47 3.77
N ASP A 58 -20.25 -20.59 3.66
CA ASP A 58 -21.61 -20.82 4.15
C ASP A 58 -22.49 -21.59 3.14
N PHE A 59 -21.98 -21.84 1.93
CA PHE A 59 -22.69 -22.53 0.85
C PHE A 59 -22.08 -23.90 0.57
N PRO A 60 -22.90 -24.91 0.20
CA PRO A 60 -22.42 -26.24 -0.13
C PRO A 60 -21.73 -26.30 -1.50
N THR A 61 -22.08 -25.39 -2.42
CA THR A 61 -21.56 -25.35 -3.78
C THR A 61 -21.23 -23.92 -4.21
N LEU A 62 -20.28 -23.79 -5.15
CA LEU A 62 -19.91 -22.50 -5.72
C LEU A 62 -21.04 -21.89 -6.56
N ASP A 63 -21.83 -22.73 -7.24
CA ASP A 63 -22.97 -22.26 -8.04
C ASP A 63 -24.03 -21.57 -7.16
N GLU A 64 -24.36 -22.14 -6.00
CA GLU A 64 -25.28 -21.50 -5.04
C GLU A 64 -24.73 -20.17 -4.49
N TYR A 65 -23.41 -20.08 -4.29
CA TYR A 65 -22.79 -18.83 -3.87
C TYR A 65 -22.84 -17.77 -4.99
N ASN A 66 -22.59 -18.15 -6.24
CA ASN A 66 -22.68 -17.25 -7.38
C ASN A 66 -24.13 -16.77 -7.61
N ASP A 67 -25.11 -17.65 -7.51
CA ASP A 67 -26.54 -17.29 -7.57
C ASP A 67 -26.91 -16.30 -6.45
N PHE A 68 -26.34 -16.49 -5.26
CA PHE A 68 -26.51 -15.56 -4.13
C PHE A 68 -25.88 -14.19 -4.38
N LEU A 69 -24.70 -14.13 -5.02
CA LEU A 69 -24.07 -12.88 -5.42
C LEU A 69 -24.89 -12.15 -6.50
N GLU A 70 -25.43 -12.88 -7.48
CA GLU A 70 -26.32 -12.31 -8.50
C GLU A 70 -27.60 -11.73 -7.87
N GLU A 71 -28.19 -12.42 -6.88
CA GLU A 71 -29.34 -11.91 -6.13
C GLU A 71 -29.02 -10.59 -5.40
N ILE A 72 -27.81 -10.45 -4.85
CA ILE A 72 -27.35 -9.20 -4.24
C ILE A 72 -27.28 -8.09 -5.28
N GLU A 73 -26.71 -8.37 -6.46
CA GLU A 73 -26.59 -7.38 -7.53
C GLU A 73 -27.96 -6.96 -8.09
N GLU A 74 -28.92 -7.87 -8.21
CA GLU A 74 -30.30 -7.54 -8.57
C GLU A 74 -30.93 -6.57 -7.54
N ILE A 75 -30.75 -6.84 -6.25
CA ILE A 75 -31.25 -5.97 -5.17
C ILE A 75 -30.57 -4.59 -5.23
N VAL A 76 -29.25 -4.55 -5.42
CA VAL A 76 -28.48 -3.29 -5.53
C VAL A 76 -28.93 -2.49 -6.75
N PHE A 77 -29.10 -3.14 -7.89
CA PHE A 77 -29.57 -2.52 -9.13
C PHE A 77 -30.98 -1.92 -8.97
N ASN A 78 -31.92 -2.69 -8.42
CA ASN A 78 -33.29 -2.24 -8.18
C ASN A 78 -33.35 -1.03 -7.24
N LEU A 79 -32.60 -1.07 -6.12
CA LEU A 79 -32.52 0.05 -5.18
C LEU A 79 -31.81 1.28 -5.78
N THR A 80 -30.80 1.08 -6.62
CA THR A 80 -30.03 2.18 -7.24
C THR A 80 -30.85 2.89 -8.31
N ASN A 81 -31.60 2.14 -9.13
CA ASN A 81 -32.41 2.70 -10.22
C ASN A 81 -33.86 3.03 -9.81
N ASN A 82 -34.21 2.84 -8.54
CA ASN A 82 -35.57 3.03 -8.01
C ASN A 82 -36.61 2.16 -8.73
N VAL A 83 -36.21 0.96 -9.17
CA VAL A 83 -37.08 -0.04 -9.79
C VAL A 83 -37.55 -0.99 -8.68
N ASP A 84 -38.86 -1.27 -8.65
CA ASP A 84 -39.47 -2.23 -7.73
C ASP A 84 -39.05 -2.11 -6.25
N LEU A 85 -39.02 -0.88 -5.74
CA LEU A 85 -38.49 -0.57 -4.41
C LEU A 85 -39.25 -1.29 -3.28
N GLU A 86 -40.57 -1.42 -3.40
CA GLU A 86 -41.42 -1.95 -2.34
C GLU A 86 -41.20 -3.46 -2.15
N ASN A 87 -41.20 -4.22 -3.25
CA ASN A 87 -40.94 -5.65 -3.20
C ASN A 87 -39.49 -5.94 -2.81
N THR A 88 -38.53 -5.19 -3.36
CA THR A 88 -37.10 -5.34 -3.02
C THR A 88 -36.86 -5.12 -1.52
N LYS A 89 -37.43 -4.05 -0.93
CA LYS A 89 -37.33 -3.79 0.51
C LYS A 89 -37.99 -4.88 1.34
N LYS A 90 -39.19 -5.33 0.94
CA LYS A 90 -39.91 -6.42 1.63
C LYS A 90 -39.11 -7.73 1.60
N LYS A 91 -38.47 -8.05 0.48
CA LYS A 91 -37.58 -9.21 0.33
C LYS A 91 -36.40 -9.12 1.28
N MET A 92 -35.75 -7.95 1.36
CA MET A 92 -34.65 -7.72 2.30
C MET A 92 -35.09 -7.82 3.77
N GLU A 93 -36.27 -7.29 4.13
CA GLU A 93 -36.81 -7.36 5.49
C GLU A 93 -37.12 -8.80 5.91
N LEU A 94 -37.73 -9.59 5.01
CA LEU A 94 -37.99 -11.01 5.23
C LEU A 94 -36.68 -11.77 5.42
N TYR A 95 -35.71 -11.57 4.52
CA TYR A 95 -34.40 -12.19 4.63
C TYR A 95 -33.72 -11.84 5.96
N GLN A 96 -33.75 -10.57 6.36
CA GLN A 96 -33.16 -10.10 7.62
C GLN A 96 -33.83 -10.74 8.83
N LYS A 97 -35.15 -10.93 8.80
CA LYS A 97 -35.91 -11.57 9.88
C LYS A 97 -35.58 -13.05 9.99
N ASP A 98 -35.55 -13.76 8.87
CA ASP A 98 -35.36 -15.20 8.82
C ASP A 98 -33.90 -15.60 9.09
N ASN A 99 -32.94 -14.77 8.69
CA ASN A 99 -31.49 -15.04 8.84
C ASN A 99 -30.85 -14.26 10.00
N LYS A 100 -31.64 -13.68 10.92
CA LYS A 100 -31.15 -12.77 11.97
C LYS A 100 -29.96 -13.31 12.76
N GLU A 101 -30.02 -14.58 13.18
CA GLU A 101 -28.96 -15.23 13.96
C GLU A 101 -27.68 -15.43 13.14
N VAL A 102 -27.82 -15.87 11.88
CA VAL A 102 -26.70 -16.06 10.95
C VAL A 102 -26.00 -14.72 10.70
N ILE A 103 -26.79 -13.67 10.43
CA ILE A 103 -26.28 -12.32 10.21
C ILE A 103 -25.48 -11.85 11.42
N GLN A 104 -26.01 -12.05 12.63
CA GLN A 104 -25.34 -11.63 13.86
C GLN A 104 -24.04 -12.41 14.09
N LYS A 105 -24.03 -13.72 13.84
CA LYS A 105 -22.83 -14.56 13.94
C LYS A 105 -21.74 -14.12 12.96
N ASN A 106 -22.10 -13.90 11.70
CA ASN A 106 -21.16 -13.48 10.65
C ASN A 106 -20.61 -12.07 10.93
N LYS A 107 -21.44 -11.18 11.50
CA LYS A 107 -20.99 -9.86 11.94
C LYS A 107 -19.96 -9.95 13.08
N LEU A 108 -20.17 -10.82 14.07
CA LEU A 108 -19.20 -11.04 15.15
C LEU A 108 -17.88 -11.63 14.62
N LYS A 109 -17.95 -12.57 13.68
CA LYS A 109 -16.77 -13.14 13.02
C LYS A 109 -15.97 -12.04 12.31
N LEU A 110 -16.63 -11.19 11.52
CA LEU A 110 -15.99 -10.08 10.83
C LEU A 110 -15.34 -9.08 11.79
N THR A 111 -16.03 -8.69 12.88
CA THR A 111 -15.46 -7.78 13.89
C THR A 111 -14.19 -8.36 14.50
N ARG A 112 -14.21 -9.65 14.85
CA ARG A 112 -13.05 -10.33 15.44
C ARG A 112 -11.87 -10.41 14.47
N GLU A 113 -12.11 -10.80 13.22
CA GLU A 113 -11.06 -10.84 12.18
C GLU A 113 -10.44 -9.45 11.95
N GLN A 114 -11.26 -8.40 11.99
CA GLN A 114 -10.80 -7.02 11.87
C GLN A 114 -9.93 -6.60 13.08
N GLU A 115 -10.34 -6.93 14.30
CA GLU A 115 -9.55 -6.68 15.52
C GLU A 115 -8.21 -7.43 15.49
N GLU A 116 -8.21 -8.70 15.08
CA GLU A 116 -6.99 -9.51 14.95
C GLU A 116 -6.04 -8.93 13.90
N LEU A 117 -6.56 -8.43 12.76
CA LEU A 117 -5.76 -7.76 11.74
C LEU A 117 -5.16 -6.44 12.24
N GLU A 118 -5.95 -5.62 12.95
CA GLU A 118 -5.48 -4.37 13.53
C GLU A 118 -4.38 -4.60 14.58
N GLU A 119 -4.50 -5.63 15.42
CA GLU A 119 -3.45 -6.02 16.37
C GLU A 119 -2.17 -6.46 15.65
N ALA A 120 -2.28 -7.25 14.58
CA ALA A 120 -1.12 -7.68 13.79
C ALA A 120 -0.37 -6.49 13.15
N LEU A 121 -1.10 -5.53 12.58
CA LEU A 121 -0.54 -4.31 11.99
C LEU A 121 0.14 -3.43 13.05
N GLU A 122 -0.44 -3.32 14.24
CA GLU A 122 0.15 -2.59 15.37
C GLU A 122 1.47 -3.22 15.81
N VAL A 123 1.52 -4.54 15.94
CA VAL A 123 2.74 -5.28 16.29
C VAL A 123 3.81 -5.09 15.22
N GLU A 124 3.46 -5.17 13.94
CA GLU A 124 4.40 -4.95 12.84
C GLU A 124 4.98 -3.52 12.88
N ARG A 125 4.11 -2.52 13.10
CA ARG A 125 4.53 -1.12 13.22
C ARG A 125 5.52 -0.93 14.37
N GLN A 126 5.21 -1.48 15.55
CA GLN A 126 6.09 -1.41 16.72
C GLN A 126 7.44 -2.08 16.47
N GLN A 127 7.45 -3.25 15.83
CA GLN A 127 8.70 -3.94 15.48
C GLN A 127 9.53 -3.15 14.46
N SER A 128 8.89 -2.51 13.48
CA SER A 128 9.56 -1.64 12.51
C SER A 128 10.18 -0.42 13.17
N GLU A 129 9.43 0.24 14.08
CA GLU A 129 9.93 1.37 14.85
C GLU A 129 11.09 1.00 15.76
N GLN A 130 11.00 -0.14 16.46
CA GLN A 130 12.09 -0.64 17.30
C GLN A 130 13.35 -0.93 16.47
N ARG A 131 13.21 -1.55 15.29
CA ARG A 131 14.32 -1.77 14.36
C ARG A 131 14.96 -0.45 13.92
N ARG A 132 14.15 0.54 13.54
CA ARG A 132 14.64 1.88 13.16
C ARG A 132 15.40 2.56 14.29
N LEU A 133 14.86 2.54 15.52
CA LEU A 133 15.50 3.12 16.70
C LEU A 133 16.81 2.41 17.05
N PHE A 134 16.85 1.08 16.91
CA PHE A 134 18.05 0.29 17.14
C PHE A 134 19.16 0.66 16.15
N MET A 135 18.84 0.73 14.86
CA MET A 135 19.80 1.14 13.81
C MET A 135 20.34 2.56 14.05
N GLN A 136 19.47 3.52 14.42
CA GLN A 136 19.91 4.88 14.76
C GLN A 136 20.85 4.90 15.96
N LYS A 137 20.56 4.14 17.02
CA LYS A 137 21.43 4.05 18.21
C LYS A 137 22.78 3.42 17.87
N GLU A 138 22.80 2.37 17.05
CA GLU A 138 24.06 1.75 16.60
C GLU A 138 24.88 2.72 15.75
N GLU A 139 24.25 3.45 14.82
CA GLU A 139 24.93 4.46 14.01
C GLU A 139 25.50 5.59 14.87
N GLN A 140 24.73 6.12 15.82
CA GLN A 140 25.22 7.14 16.76
C GLN A 140 26.41 6.64 17.59
N LEU A 141 26.35 5.40 18.07
CA LEU A 141 27.45 4.80 18.81
C LEU A 141 28.70 4.65 17.93
N GLN A 142 28.55 4.18 16.69
CA GLN A 142 29.65 4.09 15.73
C GLN A 142 30.26 5.48 15.43
N GLN A 143 29.43 6.51 15.25
CA GLN A 143 29.93 7.88 15.06
C GLN A 143 30.68 8.39 16.29
N MET A 144 30.18 8.15 17.51
CA MET A 144 30.89 8.53 18.73
C MET A 144 32.23 7.80 18.89
N ILE A 145 32.27 6.51 18.59
CA ILE A 145 33.51 5.71 18.62
C ILE A 145 34.52 6.25 17.60
N LYS A 146 34.08 6.53 16.36
CA LYS A 146 34.93 7.12 15.31
C LYS A 146 35.48 8.49 15.74
N ARG A 147 34.66 9.34 16.36
CA ARG A 147 35.10 10.65 16.90
C ARG A 147 36.12 10.50 18.01
N LYS A 148 35.87 9.62 19.00
CA LYS A 148 36.82 9.35 20.10
C LYS A 148 38.16 8.81 19.59
N ASN A 149 38.13 7.88 18.64
CA ASN A 149 39.34 7.32 18.04
C ASN A 149 40.14 8.36 17.24
N LYS A 150 39.45 9.25 16.51
CA LYS A 150 40.09 10.39 15.83
C LYS A 150 40.73 11.35 16.83
N GLN A 151 40.06 11.65 17.93
CA GLN A 151 40.57 12.56 18.95
C GLN A 151 41.81 11.99 19.65
N ALA A 152 41.79 10.71 20.02
CA ALA A 152 42.95 10.04 20.60
C ALA A 152 44.19 10.10 19.70
N LEU A 153 44.03 9.96 18.37
CA LEU A 153 45.14 10.14 17.43
C LEU A 153 45.72 11.56 17.45
N LEU A 154 44.86 12.58 17.54
CA LEU A 154 45.29 13.98 17.61
C LEU A 154 46.07 14.24 18.89
N ASP A 155 45.57 13.74 20.03
CA ASP A 155 46.22 13.90 21.33
C ASP A 155 47.58 13.17 21.38
N ASP A 156 47.68 11.96 20.81
CA ASP A 156 48.93 11.20 20.70
C ASP A 156 49.95 11.93 19.81
N LEU A 157 49.51 12.56 18.71
CA LEU A 157 50.37 13.37 17.83
C LEU A 157 50.85 14.67 18.47
N GLU A 158 50.06 15.25 19.37
CA GLU A 158 50.40 16.50 20.08
C GLU A 158 51.36 16.27 21.24
N SER A 159 51.16 15.16 21.99
CA SER A 159 51.83 14.94 23.27
C SER A 159 53.02 13.98 23.22
N SER A 160 53.21 13.20 22.15
CA SER A 160 54.28 12.21 22.07
C SER A 160 55.43 12.63 21.15
N ASP A 161 56.65 12.30 21.57
CA ASP A 161 57.88 12.56 20.80
C ASP A 161 58.22 11.45 19.79
N LEU A 162 57.27 10.53 19.54
CA LEU A 162 57.47 9.44 18.59
C LEU A 162 57.32 9.93 17.15
N PRO A 163 58.00 9.29 16.17
CA PRO A 163 57.81 9.63 14.77
C PRO A 163 56.35 9.46 14.34
N ALA A 164 55.77 10.48 13.70
CA ALA A 164 54.38 10.48 13.27
C ALA A 164 54.01 9.26 12.41
N SER A 165 54.95 8.73 11.61
CA SER A 165 54.76 7.53 10.81
C SER A 165 54.44 6.28 11.64
N LEU A 166 55.02 6.14 12.83
CA LEU A 166 54.79 5.02 13.73
C LEU A 166 53.40 5.11 14.39
N LEU A 167 53.01 6.32 14.82
CA LEU A 167 51.71 6.57 15.45
C LEU A 167 50.55 6.33 14.46
N LEU A 168 50.72 6.77 13.21
CA LEU A 168 49.74 6.51 12.15
C LEU A 168 49.61 5.00 11.84
N ALA A 169 50.70 4.24 11.89
CA ALA A 169 50.67 2.80 11.69
C ALA A 169 49.88 2.10 12.82
N GLN A 170 50.19 2.43 14.08
CA GLN A 170 49.47 1.88 15.24
C GLN A 170 47.98 2.24 15.24
N HIS A 171 47.64 3.47 14.81
CA HIS A 171 46.25 3.91 14.71
C HIS A 171 45.45 3.16 13.63
N LYS A 172 46.07 2.87 12.49
CA LYS A 172 45.45 2.04 11.44
C LYS A 172 45.15 0.64 11.96
N ASP A 173 46.08 0.03 12.69
CA ASP A 173 45.88 -1.31 13.27
C ASP A 173 44.79 -1.32 14.35
N ARG A 174 44.70 -0.28 15.19
CA ARG A 174 43.61 -0.15 16.18
C ARG A 174 42.26 0.07 15.52
N SER A 175 42.21 0.88 14.46
CA SER A 175 40.97 1.19 13.74
C SER A 175 40.41 -0.03 13.01
N THR A 176 41.26 -0.83 12.35
CA THR A 176 40.85 -2.08 11.71
C THR A 176 40.39 -3.14 12.73
N GLN A 177 41.03 -3.24 13.90
CA GLN A 177 40.57 -4.11 14.98
C GLN A 177 39.21 -3.69 15.55
N LEU A 178 38.95 -2.38 15.65
CA LEU A 178 37.66 -1.84 16.07
C LEU A 178 36.55 -2.13 15.04
N GLU A 179 36.85 -1.95 13.75
CA GLU A 179 35.92 -2.27 12.66
C GLU A 179 35.60 -3.78 12.63
N MET A 180 36.60 -4.66 12.76
CA MET A 180 36.39 -6.11 12.87
C MET A 180 35.59 -6.54 14.11
N GLN A 181 35.67 -5.80 15.22
CA GLN A 181 34.87 -6.07 16.42
C GLN A 181 33.41 -5.60 16.28
N LEU A 182 33.17 -4.57 15.45
CA LEU A 182 31.84 -4.06 15.12
C LEU A 182 31.16 -4.87 14.01
N GLU A 183 31.92 -5.43 13.06
CA GLU A 183 31.44 -6.32 11.98
C GLU A 183 31.20 -7.76 12.41
N LYS A 184 31.67 -8.19 13.59
CA LYS A 184 31.25 -9.50 14.11
C LYS A 184 29.73 -9.48 14.23
N PRO A 185 29.00 -10.34 13.48
CA PRO A 185 27.57 -10.41 13.63
C PRO A 185 27.33 -10.79 15.09
N LYS A 186 26.72 -9.88 15.87
CA LYS A 186 26.09 -10.29 17.12
C LYS A 186 25.21 -11.48 16.72
N PRO A 187 25.35 -12.65 17.35
CA PRO A 187 24.46 -13.75 17.02
C PRO A 187 23.05 -13.21 17.23
N VAL A 188 22.29 -13.14 16.14
CA VAL A 188 20.84 -13.02 16.20
C VAL A 188 20.44 -14.29 16.92
N LYS A 189 20.39 -14.26 18.25
CA LYS A 189 19.85 -15.36 19.03
C LYS A 189 18.38 -15.38 18.69
N PRO A 190 17.86 -16.36 17.93
CA PRO A 190 16.44 -16.50 17.78
C PRO A 190 15.98 -17.18 19.06
N VAL A 191 15.58 -16.40 20.05
CA VAL A 191 14.85 -16.94 21.20
C VAL A 191 13.56 -16.16 21.38
N THR A 192 12.81 -16.08 20.29
CA THR A 192 11.34 -16.01 20.30
C THR A 192 10.87 -16.57 18.96
N PHE A 193 9.95 -17.53 19.01
CA PHE A 193 9.27 -18.07 17.84
C PHE A 193 8.46 -16.94 17.20
N SER A 194 8.49 -16.80 15.88
CA SER A 194 7.96 -15.64 15.13
C SER A 194 6.42 -15.55 15.08
N THR A 195 5.73 -16.05 16.11
CA THR A 195 4.26 -16.13 16.15
C THR A 195 3.67 -15.70 17.49
N GLY A 196 4.44 -15.14 18.43
CA GLY A 196 3.89 -14.54 19.66
C GLY A 196 3.24 -15.50 20.69
N ILE A 197 3.31 -16.82 20.50
CA ILE A 197 2.70 -17.80 21.42
C ILE A 197 3.57 -17.98 22.66
N LYS A 198 3.01 -17.63 23.84
CA LYS A 198 3.63 -17.89 25.15
C LYS A 198 3.65 -19.40 25.44
N MET A 199 4.81 -19.92 25.84
CA MET A 199 4.97 -21.32 26.31
C MET A 199 3.97 -21.62 27.44
N GLY A 200 3.08 -22.60 27.23
CA GLY A 200 2.17 -23.14 28.26
C GLY A 200 0.69 -23.29 27.87
N GLN A 201 0.25 -22.79 26.71
CA GLN A 201 -1.11 -23.02 26.21
C GLN A 201 -1.14 -24.18 25.21
N HIS A 202 -1.94 -25.21 25.52
CA HIS A 202 -2.29 -26.26 24.57
C HIS A 202 -3.14 -25.67 23.44
N ILE A 203 -2.54 -25.46 22.28
CA ILE A 203 -3.25 -25.14 21.04
C ILE A 203 -3.59 -26.47 20.37
N SER A 204 -4.87 -26.69 20.07
CA SER A 204 -5.35 -27.86 19.35
C SER A 204 -4.71 -27.92 17.95
N LEU A 205 -3.94 -28.97 17.68
CA LEU A 205 -3.25 -29.22 16.41
C LEU A 205 -4.22 -29.80 15.35
N ALA A 206 -5.26 -29.05 15.00
CA ALA A 206 -5.95 -29.31 13.74
C ALA A 206 -5.00 -28.90 12.59
N PRO A 207 -4.76 -29.76 11.58
CA PRO A 207 -3.92 -29.40 10.44
C PRO A 207 -4.53 -28.19 9.72
N LEU A 208 -3.85 -27.04 9.78
CA LEU A 208 -4.17 -25.89 8.94
C LEU A 208 -3.96 -26.32 7.48
N GLN A 209 -5.02 -26.26 6.68
CA GLN A 209 -4.89 -26.34 5.23
C GLN A 209 -3.99 -25.18 4.80
N LYS A 210 -2.80 -25.50 4.29
CA LYS A 210 -1.94 -24.52 3.64
C LYS A 210 -2.67 -24.06 2.39
N LEU A 211 -3.30 -22.89 2.46
CA LEU A 211 -3.63 -22.16 1.24
C LEU A 211 -2.29 -21.73 0.65
N GLU A 212 -1.93 -22.30 -0.49
CA GLU A 212 -0.74 -21.91 -1.24
C GLU A 212 -1.06 -20.58 -1.92
N GLU A 213 -1.03 -19.49 -1.14
CA GLU A 213 -1.15 -18.15 -1.68
C GLU A 213 0.07 -17.89 -2.57
N THR A 214 -0.17 -17.88 -3.88
CA THR A 214 0.86 -17.53 -4.86
C THR A 214 1.35 -16.12 -4.55
N LEU A 215 2.64 -16.00 -4.18
CA LEU A 215 3.30 -14.71 -4.01
C LEU A 215 3.04 -13.83 -5.23
N TYR A 216 2.78 -12.54 -5.01
CA TYR A 216 2.59 -11.58 -6.09
C TYR A 216 3.76 -11.64 -7.07
N GLU A 217 3.50 -12.10 -8.28
CA GLU A 217 4.44 -12.05 -9.39
C GLU A 217 4.18 -10.75 -10.16
N TYR A 218 5.15 -9.84 -10.15
CA TYR A 218 5.03 -8.59 -10.89
C TYR A 218 4.97 -8.88 -12.39
N GLN A 219 3.82 -8.61 -12.99
CA GLN A 219 3.66 -8.62 -14.44
C GLN A 219 3.86 -7.19 -14.95
N PRO A 220 4.93 -6.91 -15.71
CA PRO A 220 5.13 -5.58 -16.26
C PRO A 220 3.98 -5.20 -17.19
N LEU A 221 3.55 -3.95 -17.11
CA LEU A 221 2.48 -3.41 -17.95
C LEU A 221 2.86 -3.57 -19.44
N LYS A 222 2.10 -4.36 -20.18
CA LYS A 222 2.22 -4.47 -21.64
C LYS A 222 1.38 -3.35 -22.26
N VAL A 223 2.05 -2.33 -22.79
CA VAL A 223 1.39 -1.23 -23.51
C VAL A 223 1.42 -1.53 -25.00
N GLU A 224 0.24 -1.69 -25.60
CA GLU A 224 0.12 -1.79 -27.06
C GLU A 224 0.24 -0.39 -27.67
N THR A 225 1.38 -0.12 -28.28
CA THR A 225 1.69 1.21 -28.85
C THR A 225 1.28 1.34 -30.32
N TYR A 226 0.62 0.34 -30.93
CA TYR A 226 0.15 0.35 -32.33
C TYR A 226 1.12 1.05 -33.30
N GLY A 227 2.37 0.61 -33.28
CA GLY A 227 3.50 1.32 -33.87
C GLY A 227 4.77 0.48 -33.97
N PRO A 228 5.80 0.95 -34.69
CA PRO A 228 7.09 0.27 -34.73
C PRO A 228 7.73 0.27 -33.33
N GLN A 229 8.44 -0.82 -33.00
CA GLN A 229 9.13 -0.91 -31.71
C GLN A 229 10.23 0.16 -31.60
N VAL A 230 10.25 0.84 -30.46
CA VAL A 230 11.29 1.83 -30.15
C VAL A 230 12.62 1.11 -29.92
N PRO A 231 13.73 1.56 -30.50
CA PRO A 231 15.04 1.00 -30.22
C PRO A 231 15.41 1.17 -28.74
N GLU A 232 16.10 0.17 -28.19
CA GLU A 232 16.63 0.22 -26.82
C GLU A 232 17.49 1.47 -26.59
N PRO A 233 17.47 2.07 -25.37
CA PRO A 233 18.18 3.32 -25.07
C PRO A 233 19.67 3.29 -25.42
N GLU A 234 20.30 2.12 -25.31
CA GLU A 234 21.72 1.88 -25.61
C GLU A 234 22.03 1.95 -27.11
N MET A 235 21.05 1.63 -27.96
CA MET A 235 21.18 1.60 -29.41
C MET A 235 20.96 2.97 -30.06
N LEU A 236 20.36 3.93 -29.34
CA LEU A 236 20.06 5.28 -29.84
C LEU A 236 21.31 6.03 -30.31
N GLY A 237 22.43 5.86 -29.60
CA GLY A 237 23.70 6.46 -30.01
C GLY A 237 24.24 5.87 -31.31
N ARG A 238 24.16 4.54 -31.47
CA ARG A 238 24.64 3.83 -32.67
C ARG A 238 23.80 4.10 -33.90
N LEU A 239 22.48 4.26 -33.71
CA LEU A 239 21.52 4.57 -34.78
C LEU A 239 21.49 6.06 -35.14
N GLY A 240 22.32 6.89 -34.49
CA GLY A 240 22.48 8.30 -34.80
C GLY A 240 21.36 9.21 -34.28
N TYR A 241 20.39 8.69 -33.51
CA TYR A 241 19.29 9.48 -32.95
C TYR A 241 19.76 10.56 -31.97
N LEU A 242 20.93 10.37 -31.34
CA LEU A 242 21.51 11.34 -30.40
C LEU A 242 22.35 12.43 -31.06
N THR A 243 22.58 12.38 -32.38
CA THR A 243 23.49 13.29 -33.10
C THR A 243 23.06 14.76 -33.03
N HIS A 244 21.75 15.01 -33.00
CA HIS A 244 21.17 16.35 -32.96
C HIS A 244 20.57 16.72 -31.59
N VAL A 245 20.78 15.86 -30.59
CA VAL A 245 20.24 16.07 -29.23
C VAL A 245 21.32 16.75 -28.38
N ARG A 246 20.94 17.80 -27.66
CA ARG A 246 21.84 18.51 -26.73
C ARG A 246 22.43 17.52 -25.72
N ALA A 247 23.75 17.52 -25.56
CA ALA A 247 24.45 16.75 -24.55
C ALA A 247 24.09 17.23 -23.12
N ALA A 248 23.91 16.28 -22.20
CA ALA A 248 23.62 16.57 -20.80
C ALA A 248 24.82 17.24 -20.11
N SER A 249 24.58 18.33 -19.38
CA SER A 249 25.61 18.94 -18.53
C SER A 249 25.73 18.18 -17.20
N PRO A 250 26.82 18.39 -16.43
CA PRO A 250 26.98 17.76 -15.11
C PRO A 250 25.85 18.10 -14.13
N GLN A 251 25.25 19.30 -14.24
CA GLN A 251 24.10 19.71 -13.43
C GLN A 251 22.83 18.96 -13.85
N ASP A 252 22.65 18.73 -15.15
CA ASP A 252 21.50 18.00 -15.68
C ASP A 252 21.55 16.52 -15.25
N LEU A 253 22.73 15.91 -15.26
CA LEU A 253 22.95 14.53 -14.80
C LEU A 253 22.62 14.36 -13.32
N ALA A 254 23.01 15.34 -12.48
CA ALA A 254 22.67 15.33 -11.05
C ALA A 254 21.15 15.46 -10.81
N GLY A 255 20.42 16.07 -11.75
CA GLY A 255 18.96 16.15 -11.77
C GLY A 255 18.27 14.94 -12.43
N GLY A 256 19.02 13.89 -12.79
CA GLY A 256 18.48 12.68 -13.43
C GLY A 256 18.18 12.82 -14.93
N TYR A 257 18.61 13.90 -15.58
CA TYR A 257 18.44 14.08 -17.02
C TYR A 257 19.59 13.42 -17.80
N ALA A 258 19.24 12.60 -18.79
CA ALA A 258 20.16 12.07 -19.77
C ALA A 258 19.62 12.33 -21.19
N SER A 259 20.48 12.73 -22.13
CA SER A 259 20.09 12.98 -23.52
C SER A 259 19.47 11.75 -24.19
N SER A 260 19.92 10.55 -23.82
CA SER A 260 19.33 9.28 -24.27
C SER A 260 17.90 9.10 -23.78
N LEU A 261 17.61 9.46 -22.53
CA LEU A 261 16.27 9.36 -21.94
C LEU A 261 15.27 10.27 -22.65
N ALA A 262 15.65 11.53 -22.91
CA ALA A 262 14.80 12.48 -23.60
C ALA A 262 14.51 12.04 -25.04
N CYS A 263 15.53 11.55 -25.75
CA CYS A 263 15.40 11.05 -27.10
C CYS A 263 14.52 9.78 -27.16
N HIS A 264 14.71 8.84 -26.23
CA HIS A 264 13.92 7.62 -26.16
C HIS A 264 12.43 7.91 -25.95
N ARG A 265 12.09 8.82 -25.04
CA ARG A 265 10.70 9.25 -24.82
C ARG A 265 10.07 9.87 -26.06
N ALA A 266 10.80 10.77 -26.73
CA ALA A 266 10.31 11.40 -27.96
C ALA A 266 10.06 10.36 -29.07
N LEU A 267 10.91 9.34 -29.20
CA LEU A 267 10.70 8.26 -30.15
C LEU A 267 9.51 7.37 -29.77
N GLN A 268 9.32 7.09 -28.49
CA GLN A 268 8.18 6.34 -27.99
C GLN A 268 6.86 7.04 -28.29
N ASP A 269 6.78 8.34 -28.03
CA ASP A 269 5.58 9.13 -28.34
C ASP A 269 5.35 9.23 -29.84
N ALA A 270 6.42 9.41 -30.64
CA ALA A 270 6.31 9.51 -32.09
C ALA A 270 5.92 8.18 -32.75
N PHE A 271 6.35 7.05 -32.19
CA PHE A 271 6.05 5.73 -32.74
C PHE A 271 4.71 5.19 -32.23
N SER A 272 4.18 5.71 -31.13
CA SER A 272 2.89 5.30 -30.61
C SER A 272 1.73 5.80 -31.48
N GLY A 273 0.81 4.90 -31.86
CA GLY A 273 -0.42 5.23 -32.58
C GLY A 273 -0.26 5.53 -34.07
N LEU A 274 0.88 5.15 -34.67
CA LEU A 274 1.14 5.35 -36.11
C LEU A 274 0.33 4.41 -37.00
N PHE A 275 -0.03 3.23 -36.52
CA PHE A 275 -0.82 2.26 -37.27
C PHE A 275 -2.27 2.29 -36.78
N TRP A 276 -3.19 2.48 -37.72
CA TRP A 276 -4.61 2.32 -37.44
C TRP A 276 -4.94 0.85 -37.33
N HIS A 277 -5.49 0.43 -36.19
CA HIS A 277 -6.04 -0.90 -36.00
C HIS A 277 -7.57 -0.80 -35.98
N PRO A 278 -8.30 -1.42 -36.92
CA PRO A 278 -9.74 -1.61 -36.76
C PRO A 278 -9.98 -2.45 -35.51
N SER A 279 -10.87 -1.98 -34.65
CA SER A 279 -11.44 -2.77 -33.56
C SER A 279 -12.35 -3.86 -34.10
#